data_AF-A0A956W3M6-F1
#
_entry.id   AF-A0A956W3M6-F1
#
_cell.length_a   1.000
_cell.length_b   1.000
_cell.length_c   1.000
_cell.angle_alpha   90.00
_cell.angle_beta   90.00
_cell.angle_gamma   90.00
#
_symmetry.space_group_name_H-M   'P 1'
#
loop_
_entity.id
_entity.type
_entity.pdbx_description
1 polymer ?
#
loop_
_entity_poly.entity_id
_entity_poly.type
_entity_poly.pdbx_seq_one_letter_code
_entity_poly.pdbx_strand_id
1 'polypeptide(L)'
;VGHSMGARVALVLAARRPERVRSVAIVDIGPEQWRANWTSTWDALDAMPRRFAGRDEALAFAGSRTRNSPIGTGMFLARLRQDAAGGLTWRADIDA
;
A
#
# COMPACT_ATOMS: atom_id res chain seq x y z
N VAL A 1 4.91 20.41 4.32
CA VAL A 1 3.79 19.44 4.37
C VAL A 1 4.35 18.05 4.12
N GLY A 2 3.89 17.03 4.82
CA GLY A 2 4.26 15.63 4.53
C GLY A 2 3.10 14.68 4.81
N HIS A 3 2.93 13.69 3.94
CA HIS A 3 1.90 12.65 4.02
C HIS A 3 2.55 11.28 4.26
N SER A 4 1.99 10.45 5.16
CA SER A 4 2.52 9.11 5.47
C SER A 4 4.03 9.12 5.73
N MET A 5 4.85 8.36 5.00
CA MET A 5 6.31 8.41 5.12
C MET A 5 6.89 9.83 4.95
N GLY A 6 6.31 10.65 4.07
CA GLY A 6 6.74 12.03 3.87
C GLY A 6 6.54 12.91 5.10
N ALA A 7 5.58 12.59 5.97
CA ALA A 7 5.39 13.31 7.23
C ALA A 7 6.54 13.04 8.22
N ARG A 8 7.07 11.82 8.24
CA ARG A 8 8.27 11.45 9.04
C ARG A 8 9.50 12.23 8.55
N VAL A 9 9.68 12.31 7.24
CA VAL A 9 10.76 13.10 6.64
C VAL A 9 10.63 14.57 7.02
N ALA A 10 9.41 15.13 6.93
CA ALA A 10 9.15 16.52 7.31
C ALA A 10 9.44 16.80 8.80
N LEU A 11 9.04 15.88 9.69
CA LEU A 11 9.34 15.96 11.12
C LEU A 11 10.84 15.95 11.40
N VAL A 12 11.58 14.99 10.81
CA VAL A 12 13.04 14.90 10.99
C VAL A 12 13.74 16.14 10.44
N LEU A 13 13.31 16.66 9.29
CA LEU A 13 13.87 17.88 8.71
C LEU A 13 13.67 19.08 9.64
N ALA A 14 12.44 19.30 10.12
CA ALA A 14 12.15 20.42 11.01
C ALA A 14 12.87 20.31 12.36
N ALA A 15 12.99 19.10 12.91
CA ALA A 15 13.74 18.87 14.16
C ALA A 15 15.25 19.11 13.98
N ARG A 16 15.83 18.73 12.83
CA ARG A 16 17.27 18.87 12.57
C ARG A 16 17.68 20.25 12.05
N ARG A 17 16.77 20.97 11.39
CA ARG A 17 17.00 22.26 10.74
C ARG A 17 15.84 23.23 10.97
N PRO A 18 15.49 23.53 12.24
CA PRO A 18 14.34 24.37 12.58
C PRO A 18 14.43 25.76 11.95
N GLU A 19 15.64 26.29 11.74
CA GLU A 19 15.89 27.57 11.09
C GLU A 19 15.43 27.62 9.62
N ARG A 20 15.25 26.45 8.98
CA ARG A 20 14.85 26.33 7.57
C ARG A 20 13.38 26.01 7.38
N VAL A 21 12.64 25.75 8.46
CA VAL A 21 11.25 25.30 8.40
C VAL A 21 10.36 26.17 9.28
N ARG A 22 9.58 27.05 8.66
CA ARG A 22 8.61 27.89 9.38
C ARG A 22 7.50 27.08 10.05
N SER A 23 7.01 26.03 9.40
CA SER A 23 5.93 25.18 9.92
C SER A 23 5.93 23.79 9.28
N VAL A 24 5.33 22.82 9.98
CA VAL A 24 5.11 21.46 9.49
C VAL A 24 3.61 21.14 9.57
N ALA A 25 3.06 20.64 8.46
CA ALA A 25 1.74 20.02 8.43
C ALA A 25 1.93 18.53 8.17
N ILE A 26 1.36 17.72 9.06
CA ILE A 26 1.42 16.26 9.07
C ILE A 26 0.07 15.75 8.60
N VAL A 27 0.05 14.85 7.63
CA VAL A 27 -1.17 14.31 7.04
C VAL A 27 -1.17 12.78 7.14
N ASP A 28 -2.24 12.25 7.74
CA ASP A 28 -2.58 10.81 7.76
C ASP A 28 -1.50 9.90 8.41
N ILE A 29 -0.79 10.44 9.40
CA ILE A 29 0.12 9.68 10.27
C ILE A 29 0.45 10.52 11.52
N GLY A 30 0.86 9.87 12.61
CA GLY A 30 1.34 10.52 13.83
C GLY A 30 2.56 9.80 14.42
N PRO A 31 3.29 10.44 15.35
CA PRO A 31 4.46 9.86 16.00
C PRO A 31 4.16 8.58 16.80
N GLU A 32 2.91 8.34 17.20
CA GLU A 32 2.51 7.20 18.02
C GLU A 32 1.96 6.01 17.21
N GLN A 33 1.27 6.24 16.08
CA GLN A 33 0.61 5.16 15.32
C GLN A 33 1.51 4.38 14.33
N TRP A 34 2.78 4.75 14.16
CA TRP A 34 3.57 4.21 13.04
C TRP A 34 3.95 2.74 13.16
N ARG A 35 4.23 2.23 14.36
CA ARG A 35 4.72 0.85 14.55
C ARG A 35 3.67 -0.18 14.15
N ALA A 36 2.47 -0.02 14.69
CA ALA A 36 1.35 -0.90 14.37
C ALA A 36 1.00 -0.85 12.87
N ASN A 37 1.01 0.35 12.28
CA ASN A 37 0.73 0.54 10.85
C ASN A 37 1.79 -0.10 9.95
N TRP A 38 3.07 0.01 10.32
CA TRP A 38 4.15 -0.65 9.61
C TRP A 38 4.00 -2.17 9.67
N THR A 39 3.82 -2.73 10.86
CA THR A 39 3.70 -4.18 11.04
C THR A 39 2.52 -4.73 10.26
N SER A 40 1.34 -4.10 10.36
CA SER A 40 0.17 -4.55 9.61
C SER A 40 0.33 -4.45 8.09
N THR A 41 1.01 -3.41 7.61
CA THR A 41 1.34 -3.27 6.18
C THR A 41 2.28 -4.39 5.73
N TRP A 42 3.30 -4.69 6.54
CA TRP A 42 4.28 -5.73 6.23
C TRP A 42 3.64 -7.11 6.19
N ASP A 43 2.86 -7.46 7.21
CA ASP A 43 2.13 -8.73 7.28
C ASP A 43 1.17 -8.89 6.09
N ALA A 44 0.53 -7.80 5.65
CA ALA A 44 -0.36 -7.81 4.49
C ALA A 44 0.40 -8.08 3.19
N LEU A 45 1.59 -7.51 3.02
CA LEU A 45 2.46 -7.72 1.86
C LEU A 45 3.04 -9.14 1.84
N ASP A 46 3.53 -9.65 2.98
CA ASP A 46 4.05 -11.03 3.09
C ASP A 46 2.98 -12.09 2.79
N ALA A 47 1.73 -11.79 3.14
CA ALA A 47 0.60 -12.66 2.86
C ALA A 47 0.02 -12.49 1.44
N MET A 48 0.65 -11.71 0.54
CA MET A 48 0.22 -11.61 -0.85
C MET A 48 0.68 -12.85 -1.66
N PRO A 49 -0.25 -13.57 -2.32
CA PRO A 49 0.10 -14.60 -3.29
C PRO A 49 0.89 -14.00 -4.43
N ARG A 50 1.95 -14.68 -4.90
CA ARG A 50 2.69 -14.24 -6.10
C ARG A 50 1.84 -14.31 -7.37
N ARG A 51 0.90 -15.26 -7.42
CA ARG A 51 0.01 -15.50 -8.56
C ARG A 51 -1.35 -15.99 -8.09
N PHE A 52 -2.36 -15.82 -8.93
CA PHE A 52 -3.69 -16.40 -8.78
C PHE A 52 -3.98 -17.31 -9.97
N ALA A 53 -4.70 -18.40 -9.74
CA ALA A 53 -5.17 -19.30 -10.79
C ALA A 53 -6.17 -18.62 -11.72
N GLY A 54 -6.90 -17.62 -11.22
CA GLY A 54 -7.86 -16.87 -12.01
C GLY A 54 -8.52 -15.74 -11.26
N ARG A 55 -9.46 -15.07 -11.93
CA ARG A 55 -10.15 -13.87 -11.44
C ARG A 55 -10.88 -14.10 -10.11
N ASP A 56 -11.57 -15.23 -9.97
CA ASP A 56 -12.40 -15.49 -8.78
C ASP A 56 -11.54 -15.61 -7.51
N GLU A 57 -10.40 -16.30 -7.60
CA GLU A 57 -9.44 -16.40 -6.50
C GLU A 57 -8.86 -15.01 -6.14
N ALA A 58 -8.50 -14.22 -7.17
CA ALA A 58 -7.98 -12.88 -6.97
C ALA A 58 -9.01 -11.96 -6.28
N LEU A 59 -10.29 -12.08 -6.63
CA LEU A 59 -11.37 -11.30 -6.01
C LEU A 59 -11.70 -11.78 -4.60
N ALA A 60 -11.65 -13.09 -4.33
CA ALA A 60 -11.79 -13.62 -2.98
C ALA A 60 -10.66 -13.09 -2.06
N PHE A 61 -9.43 -13.02 -2.58
CA PHE A 61 -8.30 -12.40 -1.88
C PHE A 61 -8.50 -10.90 -1.63
N ALA A 62 -9.00 -10.15 -2.61
CA ALA A 62 -9.26 -8.71 -2.46
C ALA A 62 -10.34 -8.42 -1.42
N GLY A 63 -11.42 -9.21 -1.44
CA GLY A 63 -12.57 -9.03 -0.56
C GLY A 63 -12.32 -9.42 0.90
N SER A 64 -11.30 -10.24 1.19
CA SER A 64 -10.92 -10.56 2.57
C SER A 64 -10.15 -9.42 3.27
N ARG A 65 -9.62 -8.46 2.51
CA ARG A 65 -8.79 -7.36 3.02
C ARG A 65 -9.40 -5.96 2.87
N THR A 66 -10.44 -5.80 2.06
CA THR A 66 -11.04 -4.48 1.79
C THR A 66 -12.55 -4.55 1.73
N ARG A 67 -13.23 -3.42 1.99
CA ARG A 67 -14.67 -3.33 1.78
C ARG A 67 -14.97 -3.47 0.29
N ASN A 68 -15.70 -4.52 -0.07
CA ASN A 68 -16.11 -4.76 -1.46
C ASN A 68 -16.90 -3.56 -1.98
N SER A 69 -16.35 -2.89 -3.00
CA SER A 69 -17.01 -1.84 -3.76
C SER A 69 -16.66 -2.02 -5.23
N PRO A 70 -17.56 -1.67 -6.18
CA PRO A 70 -17.26 -1.80 -7.60
C PRO A 70 -15.97 -1.08 -8.03
N ILE A 71 -15.74 0.11 -7.47
CA ILE A 71 -14.54 0.90 -7.73
C ILE A 71 -13.30 0.20 -7.15
N GLY A 72 -13.37 -0.29 -5.91
CA GLY A 72 -12.27 -1.02 -5.27
C GLY A 72 -11.91 -2.29 -6.02
N THR A 73 -12.91 -3.06 -6.45
CA THR A 73 -12.74 -4.25 -7.30
C THR A 73 -12.04 -3.90 -8.62
N GLY A 74 -12.48 -2.85 -9.31
CA GLY A 74 -11.85 -2.38 -10.54
C GLY A 74 -10.38 -1.97 -10.33
N MET A 75 -10.10 -1.19 -9.29
CA MET A 75 -8.74 -0.77 -8.95
C MET A 75 -7.83 -1.95 -8.58
N PHE A 76 -8.35 -2.96 -7.88
CA PHE A 76 -7.59 -4.15 -7.55
C PHE A 76 -7.20 -4.93 -8.80
N LEU A 77 -8.17 -5.22 -9.66
CA LEU A 77 -7.94 -5.97 -10.90
C LEU A 77 -7.01 -5.24 -11.88
N ALA A 78 -7.03 -3.90 -11.89
CA ALA A 78 -6.12 -3.09 -12.70
C ALA A 78 -4.64 -3.30 -12.32
N ARG A 79 -4.34 -3.84 -11.13
CA ARG A 79 -2.98 -4.17 -10.68
C ARG A 79 -2.50 -5.53 -11.19
N LEU A 80 -3.35 -6.31 -11.84
CA LEU A 80 -3.05 -7.66 -12.33
C LEU A 80 -2.90 -7.69 -13.86
N ARG A 81 -2.11 -8.65 -14.34
CA ARG A 81 -1.95 -9.03 -15.75
C ARG A 81 -2.35 -10.49 -15.90
N GLN A 82 -3.08 -10.81 -16.96
CA GLN A 82 -3.42 -12.18 -17.31
C GLN A 82 -2.32 -12.81 -18.17
N ASP A 83 -1.94 -14.04 -17.85
CA ASP A 83 -1.03 -14.84 -18.66
C ASP A 83 -1.79 -15.63 -19.76
N ALA A 84 -1.05 -16.31 -20.64
CA ALA A 84 -1.61 -17.08 -21.74
C ALA A 84 -2.42 -18.31 -21.27
N ALA A 85 -2.18 -18.81 -20.06
CA ALA A 85 -2.91 -19.92 -19.45
C ALA A 85 -4.15 -19.46 -18.68
N GLY A 86 -4.40 -18.16 -18.60
CA GLY A 86 -5.53 -17.56 -17.91
C GLY A 86 -5.27 -17.22 -16.44
N GLY A 87 -4.06 -17.49 -15.93
CA GLY A 87 -3.61 -17.10 -14.59
C GLY A 87 -3.38 -15.60 -14.48
N LEU A 88 -3.29 -15.09 -13.25
CA LEU A 88 -3.08 -13.67 -12.95
C LEU A 88 -1.81 -13.46 -12.12
N THR A 89 -0.96 -12.53 -12.54
CA THR A 89 0.21 -12.06 -11.78
C THR A 89 0.14 -10.56 -11.53
N TRP A 90 0.90 -10.07 -10.56
CA TRP A 90 0.99 -8.63 -10.30
C TRP A 90 1.75 -7.92 -11.42
N ARG A 91 1.23 -6.78 -11.89
CA ARG A 91 1.93 -5.93 -12.86
C ARG A 91 3.24 -5.36 -12.34
N ALA A 92 3.35 -5.23 -11.02
CA ALA A 92 4.54 -4.72 -10.34
C ALA A 92 5.52 -5.84 -9.95
N ASP A 93 5.20 -7.10 -10.26
CA ASP A 93 6.14 -8.19 -10.06
C ASP A 93 7.31 -8.01 -11.04
N ILE A 94 8.52 -7.94 -10.50
CA ILE A 94 9.75 -7.71 -11.24
C ILE A 94 10.32 -9.01 -11.81
N ASP A 95 9.82 -10.16 -11.34
CA ASP A 95 10.26 -11.49 -11.74
C ASP A 95 9.29 -12.15 -12.77
N ALA A 96 8.19 -11.46 -13.16
CA ALA A 96 7.04 -12.05 -13.86
C ALA A 96 6.82 -11.69 -15.34
#